data_AF-Q2QAN8-F1
#
_entry.id   AF-Q2QAN8-F1
#
_cell.length_a   1.000
_cell.length_b   1.000
_cell.length_c   1.000
_cell.angle_alpha   90.00
_cell.angle_beta   90.00
_cell.angle_gamma   90.00
#
_symmetry.space_group_name_H-M   'P 1'
#
loop_
_entity.id
_entity.type
_entity.pdbx_description
1 polymer ?
#
loop_
_entity_poly.entity_id
_entity_poly.type
_entity_poly.pdbx_seq_one_letter_code
_entity_poly.pdbx_strand_id
1 'polypeptide(L)'
;MLFKPLSDQNGTKTPSWASRVWFLIVMFGTGAYVWLQITQNLAIWSLCTLVVATLLLNVGWIISAKISHGKRPSVLFDSINQD
;
A
#
# COMPACT_ATOMS: atom_id res chain seq x y z
N MET A 1 0.07 -11.76 -11.98
CA MET A 1 0.94 -10.56 -11.93
C MET A 1 0.60 -9.62 -10.78
N LEU A 2 -0.67 -9.40 -10.42
CA LEU A 2 -1.07 -8.38 -9.43
C LEU A 2 -0.56 -8.57 -7.98
N PHE A 3 -0.41 -9.82 -7.53
CA PHE A 3 0.02 -10.21 -6.17
C PHE A 3 1.38 -10.90 -6.14
N LYS A 4 2.20 -10.75 -7.20
CA LYS A 4 3.53 -11.36 -7.24
C LYS A 4 4.49 -10.39 -6.54
N PRO A 5 4.99 -10.70 -5.33
CA PRO A 5 6.01 -9.87 -4.71
C PRO A 5 7.26 -9.92 -5.61
N LEU A 6 7.69 -8.77 -6.10
CA LEU A 6 8.99 -8.64 -6.76
C LEU A 6 10.05 -8.65 -5.65
N SER A 7 10.89 -9.68 -5.66
CA SER A 7 12.03 -9.76 -4.75
C SER A 7 13.16 -8.95 -5.36
N ASP A 8 13.48 -7.82 -4.74
CA ASP A 8 14.70 -7.06 -5.06
C ASP A 8 15.93 -7.81 -4.54
N GLN A 9 17.10 -7.57 -5.14
CA GLN A 9 18.37 -8.22 -4.77
C GLN A 9 18.79 -7.90 -3.32
N ASN A 10 18.24 -6.83 -2.75
CA ASN A 10 18.45 -6.43 -1.35
C ASN A 10 17.51 -7.13 -0.34
N GLY A 11 16.73 -8.14 -0.76
CA GLY A 11 15.73 -8.80 0.09
C GLY A 11 14.50 -7.92 0.40
N THR A 12 14.47 -6.69 -0.13
CA THR A 12 13.34 -5.78 -0.01
C THR A 12 12.25 -6.24 -0.97
N LYS A 13 11.14 -6.74 -0.41
CA LYS A 13 9.94 -7.05 -1.17
C LYS A 13 9.33 -5.71 -1.60
N THR A 14 9.56 -5.30 -2.84
CA THR A 14 8.92 -4.09 -3.36
C THR A 14 7.42 -4.34 -3.36
N PRO A 15 6.61 -3.38 -2.87
CA PRO A 15 5.18 -3.58 -2.80
C PRO A 15 4.63 -3.89 -4.20
N SER A 16 3.97 -5.05 -4.28
CA SER A 16 3.19 -5.44 -5.46
C SER A 16 2.19 -4.35 -5.84
N TRP A 17 1.66 -4.40 -7.08
CA TRP A 17 0.60 -3.50 -7.57
C TRP A 17 -0.56 -3.32 -6.58
N ALA A 18 -0.82 -4.30 -5.70
CA ALA A 18 -1.81 -4.22 -4.62
C ALA A 18 -1.62 -3.02 -3.68
N SER A 19 -0.38 -2.61 -3.35
CA SER A 19 -0.16 -1.48 -2.43
C SER A 19 -0.48 -0.14 -3.09
N ARG A 20 -0.27 -0.03 -4.41
CA ARG A 20 -0.65 1.17 -5.18
C ARG A 20 -2.16 1.35 -5.24
N VAL A 21 -2.88 0.25 -5.46
CA VAL A 21 -4.36 0.24 -5.44
C VAL A 21 -4.88 0.56 -4.04
N TRP A 22 -4.28 -0.03 -3.00
CA TRP A 22 -4.62 0.29 -1.61
C TRP A 22 -4.43 1.78 -1.29
N PHE A 23 -3.31 2.36 -1.72
CA PHE A 23 -3.04 3.78 -1.53
C PHE A 23 -4.13 4.67 -2.15
N LEU A 24 -4.55 4.38 -3.38
CA LEU A 24 -5.61 5.15 -4.05
C LEU A 24 -6.94 5.01 -3.29
N ILE A 25 -7.33 3.80 -2.90
CA ILE A 25 -8.57 3.57 -2.14
C ILE A 25 -8.56 4.36 -0.83
N VAL A 26 -7.45 4.33 -0.09
CA VAL A 26 -7.33 5.06 1.17
C VAL A 26 -7.39 6.57 0.94
N MET A 27 -6.69 7.10 -0.06
CA MET A 27 -6.70 8.54 -0.34
C MET A 27 -8.09 9.05 -0.72
N PHE A 28 -8.76 8.39 -1.68
CA PHE A 28 -10.09 8.81 -2.10
C PHE A 28 -11.16 8.56 -1.02
N GLY A 29 -11.08 7.41 -0.34
CA GLY A 29 -12.04 7.05 0.71
C GLY A 29 -11.96 7.98 1.92
N THR A 30 -10.75 8.26 2.42
CA THR A 30 -10.57 9.15 3.58
C THR A 30 -10.87 10.60 3.23
N GLY A 31 -10.44 11.09 2.06
CA GLY A 31 -10.73 12.45 1.61
C GLY A 31 -12.24 12.70 1.49
N ALA A 32 -12.98 11.78 0.85
CA ALA A 32 -14.44 11.88 0.75
C ALA A 32 -15.13 11.80 2.12
N TYR A 33 -14.66 10.91 3.00
CA TYR A 33 -15.23 10.76 4.35
C TYR A 33 -15.05 12.00 5.21
N VAL A 34 -13.84 12.56 5.25
CA VAL A 34 -13.54 13.76 6.05
C VAL A 34 -14.22 15.00 5.45
N TRP A 35 -14.43 15.03 4.12
CA TRP A 35 -15.14 16.14 3.45
C TRP A 35 -16.57 16.31 3.95
N LEU A 36 -17.26 15.21 4.26
CA LEU A 36 -18.61 15.23 4.82
C LEU A 36 -18.67 15.79 6.25
N GLN A 37 -17.55 15.75 6.98
CA GLN A 37 -17.48 16.17 8.39
C GLN A 37 -16.93 17.59 8.56
N ILE A 38 -15.99 18.00 7.69
CA ILE A 38 -15.24 19.25 7.83
C ILE A 38 -15.28 20.01 6.51
N THR A 39 -16.30 20.86 6.35
CA THR A 39 -16.52 21.63 5.11
C THR A 39 -15.98 23.06 5.18
N GLN A 40 -15.88 23.66 6.37
CA GLN A 40 -15.58 25.10 6.50
C GLN A 40 -14.08 25.43 6.55
N ASN A 41 -13.20 24.46 6.85
CA ASN A 41 -11.77 24.71 7.04
C ASN A 41 -10.92 23.73 6.24
N LEU A 42 -10.40 24.18 5.09
CA LEU A 42 -9.60 23.35 4.18
C LEU A 42 -8.31 22.81 4.82
N ALA A 43 -7.68 23.63 5.68
CA ALA A 43 -6.45 23.25 6.39
C ALA A 43 -6.70 22.14 7.44
N ILE A 44 -7.82 22.22 8.16
CA ILE A 44 -8.19 21.21 9.16
C ILE A 44 -8.62 19.92 8.44
N TRP A 45 -9.36 20.06 7.34
CA TRP A 45 -9.74 18.94 6.48
C TRP A 45 -8.51 18.18 5.96
N SER A 46 -7.50 18.88 5.44
CA SER A 46 -6.31 18.23 4.87
C SER A 46 -5.47 17.53 5.95
N LEU A 47 -5.25 18.16 7.10
CA LEU A 47 -4.53 17.57 8.23
C LEU A 47 -5.25 16.32 8.75
N CYS A 48 -6.57 16.40 8.97
CA CYS A 48 -7.35 15.28 9.46
C CYS A 48 -7.34 14.11 8.45
N THR A 49 -7.51 14.43 7.16
CA THR A 49 -7.43 13.43 6.07
C THR A 49 -6.08 12.73 6.06
N LEU A 50 -4.96 13.46 6.14
CA LEU A 50 -3.61 12.88 6.12
C LEU A 50 -3.33 11.98 7.32
N VAL A 51 -3.79 12.37 8.52
CA VAL A 51 -3.63 11.56 9.74
C VAL A 51 -4.41 10.25 9.63
N VAL A 52 -5.67 10.32 9.23
CA VAL A 52 -6.52 9.13 9.07
C VAL A 52 -5.98 8.24 7.94
N ALA A 53 -5.60 8.83 6.81
CA ALA A 53 -5.00 8.10 5.69
C ALA A 53 -3.71 7.37 6.10
N THR A 54 -2.82 8.02 6.86
CA THR A 54 -1.59 7.40 7.38
C THR A 54 -1.89 6.15 8.22
N LEU A 55 -2.87 6.23 9.11
CA LEU A 55 -3.26 5.08 9.95
C LEU A 55 -3.81 3.93 9.08
N LEU A 56 -4.68 4.23 8.12
CA LEU A 56 -5.23 3.22 7.20
C LEU A 56 -4.17 2.61 6.27
N LEU A 57 -3.21 3.41 5.81
CA LEU A 57 -2.09 2.93 4.98
C LEU A 57 -1.22 1.95 5.75
N ASN A 58 -0.92 2.25 7.01
CA ASN A 58 -0.14 1.37 7.88
C ASN A 58 -0.87 0.03 8.11
N VAL A 59 -2.19 0.08 8.34
CA VAL A 59 -3.01 -1.13 8.45
C VAL A 59 -2.98 -1.96 7.15
N GLY A 60 -3.07 -1.33 5.99
CA GLY A 60 -2.97 -2.03 4.70
C GLY A 60 -1.62 -2.68 4.44
N TRP A 61 -0.54 -2.08 4.94
CA TRP A 61 0.79 -2.68 4.91
C TRP A 61 0.84 -3.98 5.72
N ILE A 62 0.30 -3.96 6.95
CA ILE A 62 0.24 -5.15 7.83
C ILE A 62 -0.59 -6.26 7.17
N ILE A 63 -1.74 -5.92 6.58
CA ILE A 63 -2.59 -6.89 5.87
C ILE A 63 -1.84 -7.50 4.67
N SER A 64 -1.18 -6.66 3.88
CA SER A 64 -0.40 -7.10 2.71
C SER A 64 0.78 -7.99 3.11
N ALA A 65 1.48 -7.64 4.20
CA ALA A 65 2.57 -8.44 4.75
C ALA A 65 2.07 -9.82 5.23
N LYS A 66 0.92 -9.86 5.89
CA LYS A 66 0.29 -11.10 6.37
C LYS A 66 -0.19 -11.99 5.22
N ILE A 67 -0.81 -11.41 4.18
CA ILE A 67 -1.22 -12.15 2.97
C ILE A 67 0.00 -12.71 2.21
N SER A 68 1.14 -12.01 2.26
CA SER A 68 2.37 -12.38 1.54
C SER A 68 3.18 -13.46 2.26
N HIS A 69 2.97 -13.66 3.56
CA HIS A 69 3.68 -14.68 4.37
C HIS A 69 3.42 -16.14 3.92
N GLY A 70 2.44 -16.38 3.04
CA GLY A 70 2.13 -17.70 2.49
C GLY A 70 2.59 -17.97 1.05
N LYS A 71 3.21 -17.00 0.34
CA LYS A 71 3.62 -17.16 -1.06
C LYS A 71 5.14 -17.11 -1.22
N ARG A 72 5.71 -18.14 -1.86
CA ARG A 72 7.15 -18.20 -2.20
C ARG A 72 7.53 -16.96 -3.03
N PRO A 73 8.60 -16.24 -2.67
CA PRO A 73 9.07 -15.08 -3.42
C PRO A 73 9.48 -15.56 -4.81
N SER A 74 8.92 -14.96 -5.85
CA SER A 74 9.43 -15.19 -7.19
C SER A 74 10.55 -14.19 -7.41
N VAL A 75 11.75 -14.71 -7.59
CA VAL A 75 12.89 -13.93 -8.06
C VAL A 75 12.58 -13.35 -9.43
N LEU A 76 13.03 -12.11 -9.66
CA LEU A 76 12.88 -11.39 -10.93
C LEU A 76 13.77 -11.97 -12.04
N PHE A 77 14.77 -12.76 -11.68
CA PHE A 77 15.75 -13.33 -12.59
C PHE A 77 15.72 -14.85 -12.48
N ASP A 78 14.89 -15.50 -13.29
CA ASP A 78 15.09 -16.93 -13.62
C ASP A 78 16.41 -17.14 -14.39
N SER A 79 16.94 -16.06 -14.97
CA SER A 79 18.15 -16.04 -15.82
C SER A 79 19.48 -16.11 -15.05
N ILE A 80 19.50 -16.16 -13.72
CA ILE A 80 20.73 -16.31 -12.91
C ILE A 80 20.82 -17.71 -12.27
N ASN A 81 19.74 -18.52 -12.34
CA ASN A 81 19.71 -19.88 -11.80
C ASN A 81 19.91 -20.95 -12.90
N GLN A 82 20.45 -20.53 -14.04
CA GLN A 82 20.79 -21.41 -15.16
C GLN A 82 22.30 -21.32 -15.43
N ASP A 83 23.08 -21.72 -14.42
CA ASP A 83 24.49 -22.11 -14.54
C ASP A 83 24.75 -23.28 -13.57
#